data_AF-A0A061NTK4-F1
#
_entry.id   AF-A0A061NTK4-F1
#
_cell.length_a   1.000
_cell.length_b   1.000
_cell.length_c   1.000
_cell.angle_alpha   90.00
_cell.angle_beta   90.00
_cell.angle_gamma   90.00
#
_symmetry.space_group_name_H-M   'P 1'
#
loop_
_entity.id
_entity.type
_entity.pdbx_description
1 polymer ?
#
loop_
_entity_poly.entity_id
_entity_poly.type
_entity_poly.pdbx_seq_one_letter_code
_entity_poly.pdbx_strand_id
1 'polypeptide(L)'
;MIKVLISAREIKKRENLSLNHLGFLYVYIDVDDLISAALNFAPEQNFVIADDKDLIYSSTMESGEIKELLAMPPIESYEIATINNEAFFIIELSSKHSNLSYFNIVELDNINDQKAYISLMIFLYIFFMVIVTIFISRQSAKAISKPIERLTKNVKKVQEGNFEVVPDHNQEFLKDEIGDLQENFYVMVDKINSLIKENYEKQLIIKETEYRALQAQINPHFFYNTLDSIHWMAKVSDQKKIAEMAEALGSMMRGMVSKKGPLITVGEELAIVESYITIQQSRYNERLVFRLYCEEQLKKASIPKLTIQPIIENAIKHGWKR
;
A
#
# COMPACT_ATOMS: atom_id res chain seq x y z
N MET A 1 28.10 76.69 1.31
CA MET A 1 27.09 75.83 0.68
C MET A 1 26.04 76.73 0.05
N ILE A 2 25.82 76.63 -1.25
CA ILE A 2 24.89 77.51 -1.97
C ILE A 2 23.47 76.98 -1.77
N LYS A 3 22.71 77.60 -0.87
CA LYS A 3 21.30 77.24 -0.63
C LYS A 3 20.35 77.90 -1.62
N VAL A 4 20.81 78.95 -2.29
CA VAL A 4 19.98 79.79 -3.16
C VAL A 4 20.75 80.20 -4.40
N LEU A 5 20.17 79.97 -5.56
CA LEU A 5 20.62 80.56 -6.81
C LEU A 5 19.79 81.82 -7.10
N ILE A 6 20.45 82.99 -7.10
CA ILE A 6 19.78 84.27 -7.41
C ILE A 6 20.28 84.77 -8.76
N SER A 7 19.38 84.89 -9.72
CA SER A 7 19.66 85.60 -10.98
C SER A 7 18.88 86.90 -11.00
N ALA A 8 19.58 88.02 -11.15
CA ALA A 8 18.96 89.34 -11.23
C ALA A 8 19.18 89.91 -12.63
N ARG A 9 18.10 90.37 -13.28
CA ARG A 9 18.17 91.06 -14.56
C ARG A 9 17.44 92.40 -14.48
N GLU A 10 18.13 93.46 -14.90
CA GLU A 10 17.51 94.77 -15.02
C GLU A 10 16.50 94.80 -16.18
N ILE A 11 15.28 95.29 -15.91
CA ILE A 11 14.24 95.49 -16.92
C ILE A 11 14.21 96.97 -17.31
N LYS A 12 14.28 97.23 -18.63
CA LYS A 12 14.24 98.57 -19.23
C LYS A 12 13.04 98.72 -20.16
N LYS A 13 12.48 99.94 -20.23
CA LYS A 13 11.31 100.24 -21.07
C LYS A 13 11.66 100.14 -22.56
N ARG A 14 10.88 99.34 -23.31
CA ARG A 14 11.09 99.13 -24.76
C ARG A 14 10.31 100.12 -25.65
N GLU A 15 9.20 100.67 -25.16
CA GLU A 15 8.40 101.63 -25.91
C GLU A 15 9.19 102.92 -26.19
N ASN A 16 9.23 103.32 -27.46
CA ASN A 16 10.04 104.41 -28.02
C ASN A 16 11.55 104.32 -27.77
N LEU A 17 12.11 103.12 -27.50
CA LEU A 17 13.55 102.88 -27.27
C LEU A 17 14.18 103.74 -26.16
N SER A 18 13.35 104.27 -25.24
CA SER A 18 13.82 105.17 -24.18
C SER A 18 14.78 104.51 -23.19
N LEU A 19 14.78 103.17 -23.07
CA LEU A 19 15.66 102.38 -22.19
C LEU A 19 15.65 102.80 -20.71
N ASN A 20 14.64 103.57 -20.28
CA ASN A 20 14.52 104.01 -18.90
C ASN A 20 14.32 102.81 -17.98
N HIS A 21 14.99 102.86 -16.82
CA HIS A 21 14.92 101.84 -15.79
C HIS A 21 13.47 101.65 -15.33
N LEU A 22 12.96 100.42 -15.42
CA LEU A 22 11.62 100.07 -14.93
C LEU A 22 11.67 99.28 -13.62
N GLY A 23 12.75 98.53 -13.39
CA GLY A 23 12.93 97.73 -12.18
C GLY A 23 13.92 96.58 -12.39
N PHE A 24 14.03 95.72 -11.38
CA PHE A 24 14.82 94.48 -11.44
C PHE A 24 13.89 93.26 -11.37
N LEU A 25 14.17 92.27 -12.22
CA LEU A 25 13.62 90.93 -12.08
C LEU A 25 14.62 90.10 -11.28
N TYR A 26 14.19 89.62 -10.12
CA TYR A 26 14.93 88.64 -9.34
C TYR A 26 14.28 87.27 -9.54
N VAL A 27 15.05 86.31 -10.04
CA VAL A 27 14.70 84.90 -10.04
C VAL A 27 15.43 84.27 -8.86
N TYR A 28 14.65 83.86 -7.86
CA TYR A 28 15.11 83.15 -6.68
C TYR A 28 14.80 81.68 -6.88
N ILE A 29 15.83 80.84 -6.86
CA ILE A 29 15.69 79.39 -6.89
C ILE A 29 16.24 78.87 -5.57
N ASP A 30 15.36 78.29 -4.76
CA ASP A 30 15.76 77.51 -3.60
C ASP A 30 16.29 76.16 -4.10
N VAL A 31 17.56 75.90 -3.84
CA VAL A 31 18.22 74.69 -4.34
C VAL A 31 17.74 73.46 -3.54
N ASP A 32 17.44 73.63 -2.25
CA ASP A 32 16.95 72.55 -1.38
C ASP A 32 15.55 72.12 -1.83
N ASP A 33 14.65 73.08 -2.12
CA ASP A 33 13.30 72.77 -2.63
C ASP A 33 13.34 72.18 -4.05
N LEU A 34 14.23 72.67 -4.93
CA LEU A 34 14.35 72.15 -6.30
C LEU A 34 14.85 70.71 -6.31
N ILE A 35 15.85 70.41 -5.48
CA ILE A 35 16.45 69.07 -5.39
C ILE A 35 15.48 68.11 -4.71
N SER A 36 14.83 68.51 -3.60
CA SER A 36 13.82 67.67 -2.94
C SER A 36 12.60 67.39 -3.84
N ALA A 37 12.14 68.36 -4.64
CA ALA A 37 11.07 68.16 -5.60
C ALA A 37 11.46 67.23 -6.76
N ALA A 38 12.72 67.30 -7.22
CA ALA A 38 13.23 66.46 -8.32
C ALA A 38 13.62 65.04 -7.89
N LEU A 39 14.09 64.85 -6.65
CA LEU A 39 14.59 63.58 -6.11
C LEU A 39 13.55 62.80 -5.28
N ASN A 40 12.27 63.13 -5.39
CA ASN A 40 11.16 62.53 -4.64
C ASN A 40 10.89 61.02 -4.91
N PHE A 41 11.87 60.29 -5.44
CA PHE A 41 11.76 58.88 -5.81
C PHE A 41 12.18 57.92 -4.68
N ALA A 42 12.88 58.37 -3.63
CA ALA A 42 13.18 57.56 -2.45
C ALA A 42 13.48 58.40 -1.19
N PRO A 43 13.03 57.99 0.01
CA PRO A 43 13.51 58.54 1.27
C PRO A 43 14.98 58.15 1.51
N GLU A 44 15.76 59.03 2.14
CA GLU A 44 17.14 58.79 2.63
C GLU A 44 18.27 58.71 1.58
N GLN A 45 18.13 59.38 0.42
CA GLN A 45 19.27 59.51 -0.51
C GLN A 45 20.15 60.71 -0.17
N ASN A 46 21.43 60.45 0.04
CA ASN A 46 22.45 61.49 0.16
C ASN A 46 22.88 61.91 -1.24
N PHE A 47 22.54 63.13 -1.63
CA PHE A 47 22.84 63.68 -2.97
C PHE A 47 23.90 64.77 -2.88
N VAL A 48 24.95 64.62 -3.69
CA VAL A 48 26.09 65.54 -3.71
C VAL A 48 26.33 66.03 -5.14
N ILE A 49 26.54 67.34 -5.29
CA ILE A 49 26.94 67.97 -6.56
C ILE A 49 28.32 68.58 -6.37
N ALA A 50 29.25 68.24 -7.25
CA ALA A 50 30.60 68.79 -7.25
C ALA A 50 31.02 69.26 -8.65
N ASP A 51 31.90 70.26 -8.70
CA ASP A 51 32.60 70.70 -9.91
C ASP A 51 34.07 70.32 -9.76
N ASP A 52 34.49 69.29 -10.48
CA ASP A 52 35.79 68.59 -10.36
C ASP A 52 36.07 68.08 -8.92
N LYS A 53 36.52 68.96 -8.01
CA LYS A 53 36.85 68.65 -6.60
C LYS A 53 36.22 69.59 -5.58
N ASP A 54 35.50 70.61 -6.05
CA ASP A 54 34.85 71.59 -5.19
C ASP A 54 33.38 71.21 -4.96
N LEU A 55 33.02 71.05 -3.69
CA LEU A 55 31.68 70.73 -3.25
C LEU A 55 30.74 71.94 -3.48
N ILE A 56 29.78 71.78 -4.37
CA ILE A 56 28.75 72.81 -4.63
C ILE A 56 27.56 72.62 -3.68
N TYR A 57 27.10 71.37 -3.54
CA TYR A 57 25.89 71.03 -2.81
C TYR A 57 25.99 69.66 -2.14
N SER A 58 25.45 69.55 -0.93
CA SER A 58 25.21 68.28 -0.20
C SER A 58 23.86 68.37 0.48
N SER A 59 23.03 67.33 0.32
CA SER A 59 21.73 67.27 0.98
C SER A 59 21.84 67.02 2.50
N THR A 60 22.72 66.11 2.92
CA THR A 60 22.71 65.58 4.29
C THR A 60 24.08 65.15 4.83
N MET A 61 25.04 64.79 3.98
CA MET A 61 26.37 64.33 4.44
C MET A 61 27.25 65.49 4.93
N GLU A 62 28.06 65.21 5.95
CA GLU A 62 29.03 66.18 6.48
C GLU A 62 30.17 66.45 5.48
N SER A 63 30.71 67.67 5.49
CA SER A 63 31.74 68.10 4.54
C SER A 63 33.06 67.32 4.63
N GLY A 64 33.28 66.54 5.69
CA GLY A 64 34.45 65.67 5.84
C GLY A 64 34.36 64.39 5.01
N GLU A 65 33.22 63.71 5.07
CA GLU A 65 32.95 62.45 4.37
C GLU A 65 32.91 62.64 2.84
N ILE A 66 32.40 63.79 2.41
CA ILE A 66 32.32 64.15 1.00
C ILE A 66 33.71 64.39 0.39
N LYS A 67 34.69 64.84 1.18
CA LYS A 67 36.06 65.02 0.67
C LYS A 67 36.76 63.71 0.39
N GLU A 68 36.50 62.67 1.18
CA GLU A 68 37.01 61.32 0.91
C GLU A 68 36.36 60.74 -0.34
N LEU A 69 35.07 60.99 -0.54
CA LEU A 69 34.34 60.59 -1.74
C LEU A 69 34.86 61.27 -3.01
N LEU A 70 35.06 62.60 -2.98
CA LEU A 70 35.57 63.38 -4.11
C LEU A 70 37.06 63.13 -4.41
N ALA A 71 37.77 62.42 -3.52
CA ALA A 71 39.15 62.01 -3.74
C ALA A 71 39.27 60.66 -4.47
N MET A 72 38.15 59.94 -4.67
CA MET A 72 38.11 58.67 -5.39
C MET A 72 38.26 58.89 -6.92
N PRO A 73 38.82 57.92 -7.66
CA PRO A 73 38.83 57.96 -9.11
C PRO A 73 37.40 57.96 -9.67
N PRO A 74 37.18 58.51 -10.88
CA PRO A 74 35.84 58.62 -11.45
C PRO A 74 35.18 57.24 -11.63
N ILE A 75 33.92 57.15 -11.20
CA ILE A 75 33.16 55.88 -11.14
C ILE A 75 32.39 55.71 -12.46
N GLU A 76 32.69 54.66 -13.23
CA GLU A 76 32.03 54.42 -14.54
C GLU A 76 30.56 53.97 -14.44
N SER A 77 30.13 53.40 -13.31
CA SER A 77 28.73 52.94 -13.14
C SER A 77 28.25 53.00 -11.70
N TYR A 78 28.85 52.21 -10.81
CA TYR A 78 28.62 52.25 -9.38
C TYR A 78 29.83 51.69 -8.63
N GLU A 79 30.01 52.12 -7.39
CA GLU A 79 31.02 51.56 -6.48
C GLU A 79 30.41 51.36 -5.10
N ILE A 80 30.84 50.30 -4.41
CA ILE A 80 30.53 50.11 -2.99
C ILE A 80 31.77 50.53 -2.22
N ALA A 81 31.69 51.66 -1.53
CA ALA A 81 32.79 52.17 -0.72
C ALA A 81 32.40 52.17 0.76
N THR A 82 33.40 51.93 1.62
CA THR A 82 33.22 52.00 3.06
C THR A 82 33.72 53.36 3.55
N ILE A 83 32.83 54.20 4.06
CA ILE A 83 33.15 55.51 4.65
C ILE A 83 32.78 55.41 6.13
N ASN A 84 33.67 55.80 7.05
CA ASN A 84 33.39 55.75 8.50
C ASN A 84 32.87 54.40 9.04
N ASN A 85 33.31 53.29 8.43
CA ASN A 85 32.93 51.90 8.80
C ASN A 85 31.49 51.48 8.44
N GLU A 86 30.80 52.29 7.63
CA GLU A 86 29.49 51.99 7.03
C GLU A 86 29.65 51.80 5.51
N ALA A 87 28.90 50.86 4.94
CA ALA A 87 28.99 50.56 3.50
C ALA A 87 27.98 51.41 2.72
N PHE A 88 28.45 52.14 1.71
CA PHE A 88 27.65 53.00 0.85
C PHE A 88 27.67 52.51 -0.59
N PHE A 89 26.52 52.56 -1.26
CA PHE A 89 26.40 52.39 -2.70
C PHE A 89 26.43 53.76 -3.36
N ILE A 90 27.45 54.01 -4.16
CA ILE A 90 27.72 55.31 -4.77
C ILE A 90 27.56 55.19 -6.29
N ILE A 91 26.79 56.09 -6.87
CA ILE A 91 26.69 56.29 -8.32
C ILE A 91 27.21 57.68 -8.64
N GLU A 92 28.18 57.78 -9.56
CA GLU A 92 28.61 59.04 -10.15
C GLU A 92 28.00 59.20 -11.55
N LEU A 93 27.48 60.40 -11.82
CA LEU A 93 27.05 60.82 -13.15
C LEU A 93 27.73 62.14 -13.48
N SER A 94 28.59 62.15 -14.49
CA SER A 94 29.17 63.40 -15.01
C SER A 94 28.30 63.99 -16.11
N SER A 95 28.06 65.30 -16.04
CA SER A 95 27.33 66.04 -17.08
C SER A 95 28.12 66.10 -18.38
N LYS A 96 27.45 65.88 -19.52
CA LYS A 96 28.06 66.04 -20.86
C LYS A 96 28.19 67.50 -21.30
N HIS A 97 27.52 68.42 -20.61
CA HIS A 97 27.40 69.83 -20.99
C HIS A 97 28.01 70.80 -19.97
N SER A 98 28.43 70.31 -18.80
CA SER A 98 29.04 71.08 -17.73
C SER A 98 30.08 70.21 -17.01
N ASN A 99 31.03 70.81 -16.29
CA ASN A 99 32.03 70.09 -15.49
C ASN A 99 31.46 69.53 -14.16
N LEU A 100 30.13 69.38 -14.09
CA LEU A 100 29.45 68.96 -12.86
C LEU A 100 29.35 67.44 -12.80
N SER A 101 29.79 66.87 -11.67
CA SER A 101 29.53 65.49 -11.28
C SER A 101 28.43 65.44 -10.22
N TYR A 102 27.49 64.51 -10.40
CA TYR A 102 26.39 64.22 -9.51
C TYR A 102 26.65 62.88 -8.84
N PHE A 103 26.66 62.85 -7.51
CA PHE A 103 26.82 61.63 -6.73
C PHE A 103 25.52 61.31 -6.01
N ASN A 104 25.03 60.08 -6.19
CA ASN A 104 23.92 59.52 -5.43
C ASN A 104 24.48 58.44 -4.49
N ILE A 105 24.21 58.59 -3.20
CA ILE A 105 24.82 57.78 -2.14
C ILE A 105 23.69 57.18 -1.30
N VAL A 106 23.72 55.86 -1.15
CA VAL A 106 22.72 55.09 -0.41
C VAL A 106 23.41 54.21 0.64
N GLU A 107 23.00 54.32 1.90
CA GLU A 107 23.46 53.48 3.01
C GLU A 107 22.95 52.04 2.86
N LEU A 108 23.85 51.05 2.92
CA LEU A 108 23.47 49.63 2.80
C LEU A 108 23.01 49.02 4.13
N ASP A 109 23.30 49.63 5.27
CA ASP A 109 23.08 49.00 6.58
C ASP A 109 21.58 48.90 6.93
N ASN A 110 20.78 49.91 6.59
CA ASN A 110 19.31 49.86 6.68
C ASN A 110 18.71 48.70 5.85
N ILE A 111 19.38 48.29 4.77
CA ILE A 111 18.93 47.20 3.90
C ILE A 111 19.27 45.84 4.52
N ASN A 112 20.37 45.74 5.28
CA ASN A 112 20.84 44.48 5.86
C ASN A 112 19.96 44.02 7.03
N ASP A 113 19.49 44.93 7.88
CA ASP A 113 18.59 44.60 8.98
C ASP A 113 17.20 44.15 8.49
N GLN A 114 16.68 44.80 7.45
CA GLN A 114 15.43 44.38 6.82
C GLN A 114 15.56 43.00 6.16
N LYS A 115 16.71 42.70 5.53
CA LYS A 115 17.01 41.38 4.95
C LYS A 115 17.06 40.28 6.02
N ALA A 116 17.61 40.55 7.19
CA ALA A 116 17.68 39.56 8.28
C ALA A 116 16.29 39.16 8.76
N TYR A 117 15.39 40.15 8.96
CA TYR A 117 14.00 39.89 9.35
C TYR A 117 13.24 39.06 8.31
N ILE A 118 13.34 39.44 7.02
CA ILE A 118 12.67 38.72 5.92
C ILE A 118 13.21 37.28 5.81
N SER A 119 14.53 37.09 5.92
CA SER A 119 15.15 35.77 5.84
C SER A 119 14.69 34.84 6.99
N LEU A 120 14.56 35.38 8.21
CA LEU A 120 14.04 34.64 9.36
C LEU A 120 12.56 34.22 9.15
N MET A 121 11.73 35.13 8.62
CA MET A 121 10.33 34.82 8.32
C MET A 121 10.20 33.72 7.26
N ILE A 122 11.01 33.76 6.19
CA ILE A 122 11.05 32.72 5.17
C ILE A 122 11.49 31.38 5.78
N PHE A 123 12.52 31.38 6.63
CA PHE A 123 12.99 30.18 7.28
C PHE A 123 11.91 29.56 8.19
N LEU A 124 11.23 30.36 9.01
CA LEU A 124 10.13 29.90 9.87
C LEU A 124 8.96 29.36 9.05
N TYR A 125 8.62 30.00 7.92
CA TYR A 125 7.58 29.53 7.03
C TYR A 125 7.92 28.17 6.40
N ILE A 126 9.15 28.00 5.89
CA ILE A 126 9.62 26.72 5.35
C ILE A 126 9.60 25.64 6.44
N PHE A 127 10.11 25.97 7.63
CA PHE A 127 10.12 25.05 8.77
C PHE A 127 8.70 24.60 9.16
N PHE A 128 7.75 25.54 9.21
CA PHE A 128 6.34 25.24 9.44
C PHE A 128 5.75 24.33 8.35
N MET A 129 6.02 24.61 7.07
CA MET A 129 5.56 23.79 5.95
C MET A 129 6.12 22.36 6.01
N VAL A 130 7.38 22.18 6.43
CA VAL A 130 7.97 20.85 6.62
C VAL A 130 7.22 20.08 7.72
N ILE A 131 6.92 20.72 8.85
CA ILE A 131 6.17 20.10 9.95
C ILE A 131 4.77 19.69 9.49
N VAL A 132 4.04 20.57 8.80
CA VAL A 132 2.70 20.30 8.27
C VAL A 132 2.74 19.12 7.28
N THR A 133 3.73 19.09 6.40
CA THR A 133 3.90 18.00 5.42
C THR A 133 4.14 16.66 6.12
N ILE A 134 5.01 16.63 7.14
CA ILE A 134 5.26 15.42 7.93
C ILE A 134 4.00 14.98 8.66
N PHE A 135 3.23 15.91 9.23
CA PHE A 135 1.98 15.62 9.92
C PHE A 135 0.94 15.00 8.98
N ILE A 136 0.68 15.63 7.83
CA ILE A 136 -0.26 15.14 6.81
C ILE A 136 0.19 13.77 6.29
N SER A 137 1.48 13.61 5.96
CA SER A 137 2.03 12.34 5.49
C SER A 137 1.75 11.19 6.48
N ARG A 138 1.97 11.42 7.78
CA ARG A 138 1.70 10.41 8.81
C ARG A 138 0.21 10.11 8.98
N GLN A 139 -0.66 11.10 8.81
CA GLN A 139 -2.11 10.92 8.89
C GLN A 139 -2.62 10.11 7.69
N SER A 140 -2.20 10.45 6.46
CA SER A 140 -2.55 9.75 5.24
C SER A 140 -2.05 8.30 5.23
N ALA A 141 -0.83 8.05 5.72
CA ALA A 141 -0.30 6.68 5.86
C ALA A 141 -1.17 5.81 6.78
N LYS A 142 -1.75 6.39 7.84
CA LYS A 142 -2.66 5.67 8.74
C LYS A 142 -4.05 5.47 8.13
N ALA A 143 -4.57 6.46 7.42
CA ALA A 143 -5.91 6.42 6.85
C ALA A 143 -6.01 5.53 5.61
N ILE A 144 -4.98 5.51 4.75
CA ILE A 144 -5.03 4.85 3.44
C ILE A 144 -4.13 3.62 3.41
N SER A 145 -2.83 3.77 3.72
CA SER A 145 -1.85 2.69 3.51
C SER A 145 -2.06 1.50 4.45
N LYS A 146 -2.40 1.74 5.72
CA LYS A 146 -2.60 0.67 6.71
C LYS A 146 -3.78 -0.27 6.38
N PRO A 147 -4.99 0.22 6.05
CA PRO A 147 -6.10 -0.65 5.65
C PRO A 147 -5.78 -1.50 4.41
N ILE A 148 -5.10 -0.93 3.41
CA ILE A 148 -4.71 -1.65 2.18
C ILE A 148 -3.69 -2.75 2.48
N GLU A 149 -2.68 -2.47 3.31
CA GLU A 149 -1.68 -3.48 3.71
C GLU A 149 -2.33 -4.65 4.44
N ARG A 150 -3.31 -4.36 5.31
CA ARG A 150 -4.10 -5.39 6.01
C ARG A 150 -4.93 -6.22 5.05
N LEU A 151 -5.66 -5.58 4.13
CA LEU A 151 -6.45 -6.29 3.12
C LEU A 151 -5.54 -7.20 2.27
N THR A 152 -4.37 -6.71 1.86
CA THR A 152 -3.39 -7.51 1.10
C THR A 152 -2.90 -8.72 1.89
N LYS A 153 -2.65 -8.58 3.19
CA LYS A 153 -2.30 -9.72 4.06
C LYS A 153 -3.43 -10.75 4.13
N ASN A 154 -4.69 -10.30 4.24
CA ASN A 154 -5.85 -11.19 4.28
C ASN A 154 -6.06 -11.90 2.94
N VAL A 155 -5.89 -11.21 1.81
CA VAL A 155 -5.92 -11.81 0.47
C VAL A 155 -4.86 -12.92 0.34
N LYS A 156 -3.62 -12.69 0.81
CA LYS A 156 -2.57 -13.71 0.78
C LYS A 156 -2.92 -14.96 1.59
N LYS A 157 -3.50 -14.79 2.78
CA LYS A 157 -3.95 -15.94 3.60
C LYS A 157 -5.00 -16.79 2.88
N VAL A 158 -5.95 -16.13 2.20
CA VAL A 158 -6.97 -16.81 1.39
C VAL A 158 -6.33 -17.54 0.20
N GLN A 159 -5.32 -16.94 -0.46
CA GLN A 159 -4.57 -17.59 -1.54
C GLN A 159 -3.78 -18.83 -1.09
N GLU A 160 -3.34 -18.85 0.17
CA GLU A 160 -2.67 -20.01 0.79
C GLU A 160 -3.66 -21.12 1.22
N GLY A 161 -4.97 -20.92 0.99
CA GLY A 161 -6.02 -21.88 1.33
C GLY A 161 -6.62 -21.71 2.73
N ASN A 162 -6.26 -20.64 3.45
CA ASN A 162 -6.87 -20.30 4.72
C ASN A 162 -8.07 -19.37 4.50
N PHE A 163 -9.27 -19.95 4.48
CA PHE A 163 -10.53 -19.23 4.30
C PHE A 163 -11.23 -18.88 5.62
N GLU A 164 -10.61 -19.15 6.78
CA GLU A 164 -11.10 -18.75 8.10
C GLU A 164 -10.66 -17.31 8.44
N VAL A 165 -10.72 -16.41 7.47
CA VAL A 165 -10.37 -15.01 7.68
C VAL A 165 -11.56 -14.32 8.32
N VAL A 166 -11.59 -14.30 9.65
CA VAL A 166 -12.63 -13.61 10.41
C VAL A 166 -12.51 -12.10 10.13
N PRO A 167 -13.60 -11.43 9.71
CA PRO A 167 -13.65 -9.98 9.68
C PRO A 167 -13.37 -9.47 11.10
N ASP A 168 -12.45 -8.52 11.24
CA ASP A 168 -12.27 -7.86 12.54
C ASP A 168 -13.49 -6.96 12.80
N HIS A 169 -14.58 -7.55 13.31
CA HIS A 169 -15.86 -6.89 13.55
C HIS A 169 -15.78 -5.74 14.56
N ASN A 170 -14.64 -5.55 15.23
CA ASN A 170 -14.39 -4.39 16.09
C ASN A 170 -13.89 -3.17 15.31
N GLN A 171 -13.65 -3.31 14.00
CA GLN A 171 -13.29 -2.19 13.14
C GLN A 171 -14.56 -1.73 12.45
N GLU A 172 -15.03 -0.52 12.77
CA GLU A 172 -15.92 0.20 11.88
C GLU A 172 -15.20 0.26 10.53
N PHE A 173 -15.73 -0.47 9.54
CA PHE A 173 -15.29 -0.30 8.17
C PHE A 173 -15.33 1.19 7.88
N LEU A 174 -14.22 1.72 7.38
CA LEU A 174 -14.17 3.10 6.91
C LEU A 174 -15.34 3.26 5.93
N LYS A 175 -16.17 4.28 6.09
CA LYS A 175 -17.28 4.57 5.17
C LYS A 175 -16.74 5.23 3.89
N ASP A 176 -15.74 4.60 3.30
CA ASP A 176 -15.02 5.01 2.11
C ASP A 176 -14.86 3.82 1.15
N GLU A 177 -14.28 4.07 -0.01
CA GLU A 177 -14.10 3.06 -1.06
C GLU A 177 -13.22 1.88 -0.60
N ILE A 178 -12.38 2.07 0.41
CA ILE A 178 -11.54 1.02 0.97
C ILE A 178 -12.38 0.09 1.86
N GLY A 179 -13.30 0.64 2.65
CA GLY A 179 -14.27 -0.15 3.40
C GLY A 179 -15.15 -1.00 2.48
N ASP A 180 -15.66 -0.41 1.39
CA ASP A 180 -16.45 -1.15 0.39
C ASP A 180 -15.66 -2.32 -0.22
N LEU A 181 -14.37 -2.11 -0.51
CA LEU A 181 -13.49 -3.19 -1.00
C LEU A 181 -13.30 -4.30 0.04
N GLN A 182 -13.16 -3.94 1.32
CA GLN A 182 -13.02 -4.91 2.40
C GLN A 182 -14.31 -5.72 2.58
N GLU A 183 -15.47 -5.07 2.59
CA GLU A 183 -16.78 -5.75 2.70
C GLU A 183 -16.99 -6.73 1.54
N ASN A 184 -16.79 -6.28 0.30
CA ASN A 184 -16.92 -7.14 -0.88
C ASN A 184 -15.94 -8.32 -0.86
N PHE A 185 -14.71 -8.11 -0.36
CA PHE A 185 -13.75 -9.19 -0.18
C PHE A 185 -14.25 -10.23 0.83
N TYR A 186 -14.79 -9.82 1.98
CA TYR A 186 -15.32 -10.75 2.97
C TYR A 186 -16.54 -11.52 2.46
N VAL A 187 -17.46 -10.87 1.74
CA VAL A 187 -18.58 -11.54 1.06
C VAL A 187 -18.08 -12.61 0.09
N MET A 188 -17.01 -12.32 -0.66
CA MET A 188 -16.40 -13.29 -1.58
C MET A 188 -15.82 -14.50 -0.82
N VAL A 189 -15.13 -14.28 0.30
CA VAL A 189 -14.56 -15.35 1.13
C VAL A 189 -15.66 -16.26 1.68
N ASP A 190 -16.75 -15.70 2.19
CA ASP A 190 -17.90 -16.48 2.68
C ASP A 190 -18.57 -17.30 1.57
N LYS A 191 -18.65 -16.72 0.36
CA LYS A 191 -19.17 -17.44 -0.79
C LYS A 191 -18.26 -18.60 -1.18
N ILE A 192 -16.94 -18.43 -1.15
CA ILE A 192 -15.97 -19.49 -1.41
C ILE A 192 -16.11 -20.60 -0.36
N ASN A 193 -16.20 -20.29 0.93
CA ASN A 193 -16.42 -21.27 2.00
C ASN A 193 -17.69 -22.10 1.77
N SER A 194 -18.78 -21.44 1.37
CA SER A 194 -20.04 -22.11 1.04
C SER A 194 -19.89 -23.06 -0.16
N LEU A 195 -19.18 -22.63 -1.20
CA LEU A 195 -18.92 -23.45 -2.39
C LEU A 195 -18.02 -24.65 -2.07
N ILE A 196 -17.01 -24.50 -1.21
CA ILE A 196 -16.16 -25.61 -0.76
C ILE A 196 -17.00 -26.66 -0.04
N LYS A 197 -17.86 -26.23 0.89
CA LYS A 197 -18.76 -27.13 1.61
C LYS A 197 -19.72 -27.86 0.69
N GLU A 198 -20.37 -27.13 -0.22
CA GLU A 198 -21.30 -27.71 -1.20
C GLU A 198 -20.60 -28.73 -2.11
N ASN A 199 -19.38 -28.42 -2.56
CA ASN A 199 -18.59 -29.33 -3.38
C ASN A 199 -18.25 -30.62 -2.61
N TYR A 200 -17.84 -30.49 -1.36
CA TYR A 200 -17.53 -31.62 -0.50
C TYR A 200 -18.75 -32.54 -0.29
N GLU A 201 -19.92 -31.97 0.01
CA GLU A 201 -21.17 -32.73 0.16
C GLU A 201 -21.54 -33.46 -1.13
N LYS A 202 -21.41 -32.79 -2.29
CA LYS A 202 -21.64 -33.41 -3.60
C LYS A 202 -20.68 -34.59 -3.86
N GLN A 203 -19.40 -34.43 -3.56
CA GLN A 203 -18.41 -35.50 -3.73
C GLN A 203 -18.74 -36.70 -2.84
N LEU A 204 -19.19 -36.47 -1.60
CA LEU A 204 -19.58 -37.54 -0.69
C LEU A 204 -20.79 -38.33 -1.22
N ILE A 205 -21.81 -37.62 -1.74
CA ILE A 205 -23.00 -38.23 -2.34
C ILE A 205 -22.63 -39.05 -3.58
N ILE A 206 -21.74 -38.52 -4.44
CA ILE A 206 -21.26 -39.25 -5.63
C ILE A 206 -20.56 -40.54 -5.19
N LYS A 207 -19.62 -40.47 -4.25
CA LYS A 207 -18.91 -41.64 -3.70
C LYS A 207 -19.87 -42.69 -3.15
N GLU A 208 -20.87 -42.28 -2.38
CA GLU A 208 -21.88 -43.20 -1.83
C GLU A 208 -22.73 -43.84 -2.94
N THR A 209 -23.10 -43.05 -3.95
CA THR A 209 -23.89 -43.53 -5.08
C THR A 209 -23.11 -44.53 -5.93
N GLU A 210 -21.84 -44.26 -6.23
CA GLU A 210 -20.94 -45.18 -6.92
C GLU A 210 -20.76 -46.48 -6.13
N TYR A 211 -20.59 -46.40 -4.81
CA TYR A 211 -20.50 -47.57 -3.95
C TYR A 211 -21.77 -48.44 -4.01
N ARG A 212 -22.95 -47.81 -3.93
CA ARG A 212 -24.24 -48.52 -4.05
C ARG A 212 -24.43 -49.13 -5.43
N ALA A 213 -24.00 -48.45 -6.49
CA ALA A 213 -24.06 -48.97 -7.86
C ALA A 213 -23.13 -50.18 -8.05
N LEU A 214 -21.90 -50.12 -7.52
CA LEU A 214 -20.97 -51.26 -7.49
C LEU A 214 -21.56 -52.46 -6.74
N GLN A 215 -22.20 -52.23 -5.59
CA GLN A 215 -22.89 -53.31 -4.87
C GLN A 215 -24.04 -53.92 -5.68
N ALA A 216 -24.78 -53.11 -6.44
CA ALA A 216 -25.93 -53.57 -7.22
C ALA A 216 -25.56 -54.36 -8.49
N GLN A 217 -24.35 -54.19 -9.04
CA GLN A 217 -23.89 -54.96 -10.21
C GLN A 217 -23.77 -56.46 -9.91
N ILE A 218 -23.54 -56.83 -8.66
CA ILE A 218 -23.69 -58.20 -8.20
C ILE A 218 -25.17 -58.37 -7.84
N ASN A 219 -25.94 -59.20 -8.54
CA ASN A 219 -27.31 -59.54 -8.14
C ASN A 219 -27.26 -60.68 -7.11
N PRO A 220 -27.20 -60.41 -5.80
CA PRO A 220 -27.03 -61.44 -4.80
C PRO A 220 -28.14 -62.48 -4.83
N HIS A 221 -29.38 -62.05 -5.11
CA HIS A 221 -30.53 -62.93 -5.18
C HIS A 221 -30.40 -63.98 -6.29
N PHE A 222 -29.88 -63.58 -7.45
CA PHE A 222 -29.60 -64.54 -8.52
C PHE A 222 -28.56 -65.59 -8.09
N PHE A 223 -27.48 -65.17 -7.42
CA PHE A 223 -26.45 -66.09 -6.95
C PHE A 223 -26.97 -67.07 -5.90
N TYR A 224 -27.73 -66.64 -4.89
CA TYR A 224 -28.29 -67.57 -3.90
C TYR A 224 -29.26 -68.55 -4.51
N ASN A 225 -30.17 -68.07 -5.34
CA ASN A 225 -31.18 -68.93 -5.96
C ASN A 225 -30.52 -69.96 -6.87
N THR A 226 -29.46 -69.57 -7.58
CA THR A 226 -28.69 -70.49 -8.43
C THR A 226 -27.95 -71.52 -7.58
N LEU A 227 -27.31 -71.10 -6.49
CA LEU A 227 -26.55 -71.99 -5.60
C LEU A 227 -27.45 -72.94 -4.81
N ASP A 228 -28.60 -72.46 -4.32
CA ASP A 228 -29.60 -73.29 -3.66
C ASP A 228 -30.18 -74.34 -4.64
N SER A 229 -30.38 -73.96 -5.91
CA SER A 229 -30.77 -74.92 -6.97
C SER A 229 -29.69 -75.99 -7.19
N ILE A 230 -28.41 -75.60 -7.25
CA ILE A 230 -27.28 -76.54 -7.37
C ILE A 230 -27.21 -77.47 -6.15
N HIS A 231 -27.41 -76.93 -4.93
CA HIS A 231 -27.43 -77.71 -3.70
C HIS A 231 -28.50 -78.82 -3.76
N TRP A 232 -29.74 -78.49 -4.14
CA TRP A 232 -30.81 -79.48 -4.24
C TRP A 232 -30.57 -80.51 -5.34
N MET A 233 -30.09 -80.10 -6.53
CA MET A 233 -29.74 -81.03 -7.61
C MET A 233 -28.65 -82.01 -7.18
N ALA A 234 -27.63 -81.54 -6.48
CA ALA A 234 -26.55 -82.37 -5.96
C ALA A 234 -27.06 -83.35 -4.89
N LYS A 235 -27.95 -82.90 -4.00
CA LYS A 235 -28.53 -83.72 -2.93
C LYS A 235 -29.40 -84.87 -3.49
N VAL A 236 -30.21 -84.59 -4.51
CA VAL A 236 -31.02 -85.62 -5.21
C VAL A 236 -30.13 -86.62 -5.94
N SER A 237 -28.96 -86.19 -6.42
CA SER A 237 -28.00 -87.03 -7.15
C SER A 237 -26.98 -87.76 -6.24
N ASP A 238 -27.20 -87.73 -4.92
CA ASP A 238 -26.31 -88.24 -3.86
C ASP A 238 -24.85 -87.70 -3.93
N GLN A 239 -24.68 -86.50 -4.51
CA GLN A 239 -23.40 -85.81 -4.64
C GLN A 239 -23.12 -84.91 -3.42
N LYS A 240 -22.86 -85.53 -2.26
CA LYS A 240 -22.74 -84.82 -0.97
C LYS A 240 -21.72 -83.68 -0.97
N LYS A 241 -20.52 -83.88 -1.52
CA LYS A 241 -19.49 -82.82 -1.61
C LYS A 241 -19.95 -81.61 -2.43
N ILE A 242 -20.68 -81.82 -3.52
CA ILE A 242 -21.20 -80.72 -4.35
C ILE A 242 -22.28 -79.95 -3.58
N ALA A 243 -23.15 -80.65 -2.86
CA ALA A 243 -24.19 -80.04 -2.04
C ALA A 243 -23.59 -79.16 -0.93
N GLU A 244 -22.57 -79.66 -0.21
CA GLU A 244 -21.87 -78.91 0.85
C GLU A 244 -21.15 -77.67 0.30
N MET A 245 -20.46 -77.79 -0.85
CA MET A 245 -19.81 -76.64 -1.49
C MET A 245 -20.81 -75.58 -1.95
N ALA A 246 -21.94 -75.99 -2.52
CA ALA A 246 -22.98 -75.06 -2.97
C ALA A 246 -23.65 -74.33 -1.79
N GLU A 247 -23.88 -75.03 -0.68
CA GLU A 247 -24.41 -74.45 0.56
C GLU A 247 -23.43 -73.47 1.20
N ALA A 248 -22.16 -73.84 1.31
CA ALA A 248 -21.11 -72.97 1.85
C ALA A 248 -20.95 -71.71 0.98
N LEU A 249 -20.97 -71.84 -0.35
CA LEU A 249 -20.88 -70.69 -1.25
C LEU A 249 -22.13 -69.80 -1.17
N GLY A 250 -23.32 -70.40 -1.03
CA GLY A 250 -24.57 -69.66 -0.82
C GLY A 250 -24.53 -68.85 0.47
N SER A 251 -24.12 -69.48 1.58
CA SER A 251 -24.00 -68.84 2.90
C SER A 251 -22.93 -67.74 2.92
N MET A 252 -21.76 -67.99 2.30
CA MET A 252 -20.70 -66.99 2.14
C MET A 252 -21.20 -65.76 1.38
N MET A 253 -21.81 -65.97 0.20
CA MET A 253 -22.36 -64.86 -0.57
C MET A 253 -23.47 -64.14 0.24
N ARG A 254 -24.32 -64.83 1.01
CA ARG A 254 -25.43 -64.23 1.79
C ARG A 254 -24.87 -63.27 2.83
N GLY A 255 -23.81 -63.70 3.52
CA GLY A 255 -23.06 -62.84 4.44
C GLY A 255 -22.47 -61.63 3.71
N MET A 256 -21.76 -61.84 2.60
CA MET A 256 -21.05 -60.77 1.86
C MET A 256 -21.98 -59.70 1.25
N VAL A 257 -23.20 -60.04 0.83
CA VAL A 257 -24.14 -59.07 0.20
C VAL A 257 -25.34 -58.72 1.09
N SER A 258 -25.34 -59.16 2.36
CA SER A 258 -26.38 -58.76 3.31
C SER A 258 -26.53 -57.23 3.41
N LYS A 259 -27.77 -56.74 3.50
CA LYS A 259 -28.13 -55.32 3.63
C LYS A 259 -27.91 -54.74 5.03
N LYS A 260 -27.20 -55.43 5.92
CA LYS A 260 -27.01 -55.03 7.33
C LYS A 260 -26.16 -53.75 7.53
N GLY A 261 -25.70 -53.14 6.45
CA GLY A 261 -24.87 -51.93 6.47
C GLY A 261 -23.37 -52.22 6.38
N PRO A 262 -22.52 -51.19 6.47
CA PRO A 262 -21.07 -51.32 6.33
C PRO A 262 -20.39 -51.98 7.55
N LEU A 263 -21.07 -52.02 8.70
CA LEU A 263 -20.59 -52.63 9.94
C LEU A 263 -21.38 -53.92 10.23
N ILE A 264 -20.66 -55.00 10.52
CA ILE A 264 -21.22 -56.26 10.99
C ILE A 264 -20.52 -56.71 12.26
N THR A 265 -21.06 -57.69 12.95
CA THR A 265 -20.39 -58.27 14.13
C THR A 265 -19.20 -59.13 13.69
N VAL A 266 -18.17 -59.24 14.54
CA VAL A 266 -17.04 -60.16 14.30
C VAL A 266 -17.54 -61.58 14.09
N GLY A 267 -18.57 -62.02 14.83
CA GLY A 267 -19.17 -63.35 14.65
C GLY A 267 -19.75 -63.57 13.24
N GLU A 268 -20.40 -62.56 12.67
CA GLU A 268 -20.91 -62.62 11.30
C GLU A 268 -19.78 -62.67 10.26
N GLU A 269 -18.70 -61.91 10.47
CA GLU A 269 -17.51 -61.95 9.61
C GLU A 269 -16.82 -63.33 9.69
N LEU A 270 -16.72 -63.91 10.89
CA LEU A 270 -16.15 -65.25 11.09
C LEU A 270 -16.99 -66.34 10.42
N ALA A 271 -18.33 -66.23 10.41
CA ALA A 271 -19.19 -67.18 9.70
C ALA A 271 -18.98 -67.14 8.16
N ILE A 272 -18.67 -65.96 7.62
CA ILE A 272 -18.26 -65.81 6.21
C ILE A 272 -16.92 -66.51 5.97
N VAL A 273 -15.94 -66.31 6.88
CA VAL A 273 -14.64 -66.96 6.82
C VAL A 273 -14.76 -68.48 6.92
N GLU A 274 -15.58 -69.01 7.81
CA GLU A 274 -15.81 -70.46 7.95
C GLU A 274 -16.39 -71.04 6.65
N SER A 275 -17.40 -70.39 6.07
CA SER A 275 -17.98 -70.80 4.78
C SER A 275 -16.93 -70.79 3.67
N TYR A 276 -16.07 -69.76 3.63
CA TYR A 276 -14.95 -69.69 2.69
C TYR A 276 -13.95 -70.84 2.89
N ILE A 277 -13.57 -71.13 4.13
CA ILE A 277 -12.65 -72.22 4.46
C ILE A 277 -13.23 -73.58 4.06
N THR A 278 -14.52 -73.84 4.29
CA THR A 278 -15.18 -75.08 3.85
C THR A 278 -15.02 -75.30 2.35
N ILE A 279 -15.18 -74.25 1.54
CA ILE A 279 -14.99 -74.31 0.08
C ILE A 279 -13.53 -74.63 -0.27
N GLN A 280 -12.57 -73.94 0.38
CA GLN A 280 -11.15 -74.17 0.12
C GLN A 280 -10.69 -75.56 0.58
N GLN A 281 -11.17 -76.06 1.72
CA GLN A 281 -10.85 -77.40 2.20
C GLN A 281 -11.38 -78.48 1.26
N SER A 282 -12.57 -78.30 0.68
CA SER A 282 -13.06 -79.24 -0.34
C SER A 282 -12.20 -79.25 -1.60
N ARG A 283 -11.50 -78.15 -1.92
CA ARG A 283 -10.59 -78.05 -3.07
C ARG A 283 -9.21 -78.65 -2.79
N TYR A 284 -8.69 -78.45 -1.59
CA TYR A 284 -7.32 -78.80 -1.21
C TYR A 284 -7.21 -80.05 -0.32
N ASN A 285 -8.34 -80.65 0.07
CA ASN A 285 -8.45 -81.80 0.97
C ASN A 285 -7.58 -81.60 2.23
N GLU A 286 -6.74 -82.58 2.56
CA GLU A 286 -5.93 -82.60 3.80
C GLU A 286 -4.78 -81.56 3.81
N ARG A 287 -4.52 -80.86 2.70
CA ARG A 287 -3.40 -79.91 2.61
C ARG A 287 -3.68 -78.56 3.27
N LEU A 288 -4.93 -78.30 3.67
CA LEU A 288 -5.35 -77.05 4.29
C LEU A 288 -5.88 -77.30 5.71
N VAL A 289 -5.06 -77.00 6.71
CA VAL A 289 -5.44 -77.06 8.13
C VAL A 289 -5.81 -75.66 8.61
N PHE A 290 -7.06 -75.50 9.02
CA PHE A 290 -7.58 -74.25 9.58
C PHE A 290 -7.97 -74.44 11.04
N ARG A 291 -7.62 -73.46 11.89
CA ARG A 291 -8.05 -73.41 13.29
C ARG A 291 -8.50 -71.99 13.61
N LEU A 292 -9.72 -71.87 14.09
CA LEU A 292 -10.31 -70.61 14.52
C LEU A 292 -10.37 -70.57 16.04
N TYR A 293 -9.83 -69.50 16.62
CA TYR A 293 -9.95 -69.21 18.04
C TYR A 293 -10.42 -67.76 18.20
N CYS A 294 -11.57 -67.58 18.82
CA CYS A 294 -12.16 -66.27 19.09
C CYS A 294 -12.94 -66.34 20.40
N GLU A 295 -12.68 -65.39 21.30
CA GLU A 295 -13.43 -65.26 22.55
C GLU A 295 -14.87 -64.82 22.27
N GLU A 296 -15.83 -65.39 23.01
CA GLU A 296 -17.27 -65.16 22.78
C GLU A 296 -17.68 -63.69 22.92
N GLN A 297 -16.98 -62.94 23.78
CA GLN A 297 -17.22 -61.52 23.99
C GLN A 297 -16.84 -60.69 22.75
N LEU A 298 -15.78 -61.09 22.04
CA LEU A 298 -15.30 -60.42 20.85
C LEU A 298 -16.21 -60.64 19.64
N LYS A 299 -16.93 -61.78 19.58
CA LYS A 299 -17.88 -62.05 18.49
C LYS A 299 -18.97 -60.99 18.35
N LYS A 300 -19.30 -60.26 19.42
CA LYS A 300 -20.32 -59.20 19.41
C LYS A 300 -19.76 -57.82 19.02
N ALA A 301 -18.44 -57.66 18.93
CA ALA A 301 -17.84 -56.39 18.53
C ALA A 301 -18.18 -56.06 17.07
N SER A 302 -18.39 -54.79 16.76
CA SER A 302 -18.61 -54.33 15.39
C SER A 302 -17.28 -54.13 14.66
N ILE A 303 -17.22 -54.62 13.43
CA ILE A 303 -16.10 -54.47 12.51
C ILE A 303 -16.62 -54.12 11.11
N PRO A 304 -15.86 -53.37 10.29
CA PRO A 304 -16.20 -53.20 8.89
C PRO A 304 -16.29 -54.56 8.19
N LYS A 305 -17.33 -54.74 7.39
CA LYS A 305 -17.57 -55.95 6.60
C LYS A 305 -16.40 -56.22 5.65
N LEU A 306 -16.03 -57.49 5.43
CA LEU A 306 -14.91 -57.91 4.58
C LEU A 306 -13.54 -57.44 5.08
N THR A 307 -13.33 -57.36 6.40
CA THR A 307 -12.02 -57.02 6.98
C THR A 307 -11.14 -58.25 7.14
N ILE A 308 -11.70 -59.36 7.64
CA ILE A 308 -10.93 -60.57 7.98
C ILE A 308 -10.78 -61.47 6.76
N GLN A 309 -11.84 -61.59 5.95
CA GLN A 309 -11.83 -62.46 4.77
C GLN A 309 -10.63 -62.18 3.82
N PRO A 310 -10.31 -60.93 3.41
CA PRO A 310 -9.19 -60.68 2.51
C PRO A 310 -7.83 -61.10 3.10
N ILE A 311 -7.68 -61.04 4.41
CA ILE A 311 -6.46 -61.48 5.11
C ILE A 311 -6.31 -63.00 4.99
N ILE A 312 -7.41 -63.74 5.21
CA ILE A 312 -7.44 -65.20 5.07
C ILE A 312 -7.23 -65.62 3.61
N GLU A 313 -7.88 -64.94 2.65
CA GLU A 313 -7.67 -65.16 1.21
C GLU A 313 -6.20 -64.99 0.83
N ASN A 314 -5.57 -63.91 1.30
CA ASN A 314 -4.14 -63.66 1.07
C ASN A 314 -3.26 -64.75 1.72
N ALA A 315 -3.58 -65.17 2.95
CA ALA A 315 -2.83 -66.21 3.65
C ALA A 315 -2.86 -67.55 2.88
N ILE A 316 -4.01 -67.96 2.36
CA ILE A 316 -4.15 -69.20 1.56
C ILE A 316 -3.45 -69.04 0.21
N LYS A 317 -3.63 -67.92 -0.48
CA LYS A 317 -3.03 -67.66 -1.80
C LYS A 317 -1.50 -67.67 -1.77
N HIS A 318 -0.90 -67.07 -0.73
CA HIS A 318 0.55 -66.91 -0.63
C HIS A 318 1.23 -67.99 0.20
N GLY A 319 0.50 -68.67 1.09
CA GLY A 319 1.02 -69.73 1.96
C GLY A 319 1.54 -70.97 1.23
N TRP A 320 1.15 -71.19 -0.03
CA TRP A 320 1.65 -72.29 -0.88
C TRP A 320 2.96 -72.01 -1.63
N LYS A 321 3.48 -70.78 -1.61
CA LYS A 321 4.80 -70.49 -2.20
C LYS A 321 5.91 -70.92 -1.22
N ARG A 322 6.14 -72.23 -1.12
CA ARG A 322 7.43 -72.79 -0.72
C ARG A 322 7.56 -74.24 -1.16
#